data_AF-A0A3D2F9W8-F1
#
_entry.id   AF-A0A3D2F9W8-F1
#
_cell.length_a   1.000
_cell.length_b   1.000
_cell.length_c   1.000
_cell.angle_alpha   90.00
_cell.angle_beta   90.00
_cell.angle_gamma   90.00
#
_symmetry.space_group_name_H-M   'P 1'
#
loop_
_entity.id
_entity.type
_entity.pdbx_description
1 polymer ?
#
loop_
_entity_poly.entity_id
_entity_poly.type
_entity_poly.pdbx_seq_one_letter_code
_entity_poly.pdbx_strand_id
1 'polypeptide(L)'
;MKNLSLTRGHLPGILAMAAIVVASNILVQFLILDGLLTWGAFTYPLAFLVTDVMNRVYGVSAARRVVFAGFIMGIICSLIGSQIMLEYGPAVPLRVAIGSGTAFLIAQLTDVGIFNRFRSGTWWRAPLISTLVGSALDTALFFTIAFSATVAIFGADADAAISWAWEAVPF
;
A
#
# COMPACT_ATOMS: atom_id res chain seq x y z
N MET A 1 -8.58 31.95 22.00
CA MET A 1 -8.80 30.48 22.00
C MET A 1 -8.66 30.00 20.56
N LYS A 2 -7.87 28.94 20.33
CA LYS A 2 -7.41 28.47 19.00
C LYS A 2 -8.59 28.08 18.09
N ASN A 3 -8.80 28.84 17.02
CA ASN A 3 -9.81 28.56 16.01
C ASN A 3 -9.48 27.29 15.20
N LEU A 4 -10.52 26.49 14.94
CA LEU A 4 -10.55 25.29 14.11
C LEU A 4 -10.07 25.52 12.66
N SER A 5 -8.77 25.57 12.41
CA SER A 5 -8.19 25.66 11.05
C SER A 5 -7.69 24.30 10.49
N LEU A 6 -8.16 23.17 11.03
CA LEU A 6 -7.56 21.86 10.76
C LEU A 6 -8.00 21.16 9.46
N THR A 7 -9.04 21.59 8.73
CA THR A 7 -9.79 20.57 7.96
C THR A 7 -10.05 20.78 6.46
N ARG A 8 -10.04 21.98 5.86
CA ARG A 8 -10.53 22.11 4.46
C ARG A 8 -9.52 21.80 3.35
N GLY A 9 -8.22 21.94 3.58
CA GLY A 9 -7.20 21.73 2.54
C GLY A 9 -6.77 20.27 2.33
N HIS A 10 -6.82 19.42 3.36
CA HIS A 10 -6.26 18.07 3.30
C HIS A 10 -7.31 16.96 3.09
N LEU A 11 -8.58 17.26 3.34
CA LEU A 11 -9.71 16.34 3.17
C LEU A 11 -9.73 15.67 1.79
N PRO A 12 -9.56 16.39 0.66
CA PRO A 12 -9.58 15.75 -0.65
C PRO A 12 -8.49 14.68 -0.82
N GLY A 13 -7.27 14.95 -0.35
CA GLY A 13 -6.16 13.99 -0.41
C GLY A 13 -6.38 12.77 0.47
N ILE A 14 -6.93 12.96 1.67
CA ILE A 14 -7.27 11.86 2.58
C ILE A 14 -8.35 10.97 1.96
N LEU A 15 -9.41 11.56 1.41
CA LEU A 15 -10.49 10.81 0.77
C LEU A 15 -10.01 10.09 -0.48
N ALA A 16 -9.19 10.74 -1.31
CA ALA A 16 -8.60 10.12 -2.49
C ALA A 16 -7.72 8.92 -2.11
N MET A 17 -6.82 9.09 -1.14
CA MET A 17 -5.98 7.99 -0.65
C MET A 17 -6.81 6.85 -0.08
N ALA A 18 -7.80 7.14 0.76
CA ALA A 18 -8.67 6.12 1.33
C ALA A 18 -9.43 5.35 0.23
N ALA A 19 -10.00 6.06 -0.75
CA ALA A 19 -10.71 5.44 -1.87
C ALA A 19 -9.78 4.55 -2.71
N ILE A 20 -8.56 4.99 -2.99
CA ILE A 20 -7.57 4.21 -3.74
C ILE A 20 -7.17 2.96 -2.96
N VAL A 21 -6.93 3.07 -1.65
CA VAL A 21 -6.58 1.92 -0.80
C VAL A 21 -7.71 0.90 -0.77
N VAL A 22 -8.95 1.35 -0.57
CA VAL A 22 -10.14 0.46 -0.60
C VAL A 22 -10.28 -0.19 -1.97
N ALA A 23 -10.21 0.61 -3.05
CA ALA A 23 -10.30 0.10 -4.41
C ALA A 23 -9.20 -0.91 -4.70
N SER A 24 -7.95 -0.65 -4.32
CA SER A 24 -6.82 -1.57 -4.56
C SER A 24 -7.01 -2.90 -3.81
N ASN A 25 -7.51 -2.87 -2.57
CA ASN A 25 -7.79 -4.07 -1.79
C ASN A 25 -8.95 -4.91 -2.35
N ILE A 26 -9.93 -4.27 -3.00
CA ILE A 26 -11.02 -4.98 -3.70
C ILE A 26 -10.52 -5.51 -5.04
N LEU A 27 -9.84 -4.66 -5.82
CA LEU A 27 -9.41 -4.93 -7.19
C LEU A 27 -8.29 -5.98 -7.29
N VAL A 28 -7.54 -6.22 -6.21
CA VAL A 28 -6.54 -7.29 -6.17
C VAL A 28 -7.14 -8.68 -6.38
N GLN A 29 -8.43 -8.87 -6.07
CA GLN A 29 -9.14 -10.15 -6.23
C GLN A 29 -9.50 -10.44 -7.70
N PHE A 30 -9.37 -9.46 -8.60
CA PHE A 30 -9.72 -9.62 -10.00
C PHE A 30 -8.46 -9.83 -10.83
N LEU A 31 -8.24 -11.08 -11.23
CA LEU A 31 -7.10 -11.52 -12.02
C LEU A 31 -7.27 -11.17 -13.50
N ILE A 32 -6.15 -10.86 -14.16
CA ILE A 32 -6.03 -10.68 -15.61
C ILE A 32 -4.76 -11.39 -16.09
N LEU A 33 -4.64 -11.59 -17.41
CA LEU A 33 -3.49 -12.26 -18.03
C LEU A 33 -3.20 -13.61 -17.37
N ASP A 34 -4.22 -14.47 -17.29
CA ASP A 34 -4.14 -15.82 -16.73
C ASP A 34 -3.58 -15.89 -15.30
N GLY A 35 -3.81 -14.83 -14.50
CA GLY A 35 -3.36 -14.76 -13.10
C GLY A 35 -2.02 -14.06 -12.89
N LEU A 36 -1.36 -13.58 -13.94
CA LEU A 36 -0.09 -12.86 -13.83
C LEU A 36 -0.23 -11.47 -13.21
N LEU A 37 -1.39 -10.82 -13.39
CA LEU A 37 -1.65 -9.45 -12.95
C LEU A 37 -3.04 -9.32 -12.32
N THR A 38 -3.23 -8.28 -11.52
CA THR A 38 -4.52 -7.94 -10.91
C THR A 38 -4.91 -6.51 -11.26
N TRP A 39 -6.20 -6.20 -11.20
CA TRP A 39 -6.66 -4.81 -11.32
C TRP A 39 -6.11 -3.90 -10.20
N GLY A 40 -5.75 -4.49 -9.05
CA GLY A 40 -5.05 -3.81 -7.96
C GLY A 40 -3.72 -3.19 -8.41
N ALA A 41 -2.98 -3.84 -9.31
CA ALA A 41 -1.69 -3.36 -9.81
C ALA A 41 -1.78 -2.02 -10.57
N PHE A 42 -2.94 -1.71 -11.18
CA PHE A 42 -3.15 -0.45 -11.87
C PHE A 42 -3.60 0.68 -10.95
N THR A 43 -4.31 0.34 -9.87
CA THR A 43 -4.84 1.34 -8.94
C THR A 43 -3.85 1.72 -7.85
N TYR A 44 -3.01 0.79 -7.42
CA TYR A 44 -2.03 1.05 -6.36
C TYR A 44 -1.02 2.18 -6.67
N PRO A 45 -0.45 2.30 -7.89
CA PRO A 45 0.45 3.42 -8.23
C PRO A 45 -0.17 4.80 -8.04
N LEU A 46 -1.51 4.92 -8.11
CA LEU A 46 -2.21 6.18 -7.87
C LEU A 46 -2.08 6.64 -6.41
N ALA A 47 -1.83 5.74 -5.46
CA ALA A 47 -1.61 6.09 -4.06
C ALA A 47 -0.34 6.94 -3.89
N PHE A 48 0.76 6.56 -4.57
CA PHE A 48 2.00 7.35 -4.60
C PHE A 48 1.78 8.72 -5.25
N LEU A 49 1.02 8.76 -6.35
CA LEU A 49 0.67 10.02 -7.00
C LEU A 49 -0.09 10.97 -6.05
N VAL A 50 -1.06 10.46 -5.30
CA VAL A 50 -1.78 11.26 -4.29
C VAL A 50 -0.81 11.78 -3.22
N THR A 51 0.08 10.93 -2.71
CA THR A 51 1.10 11.34 -1.73
C THR A 51 2.01 12.44 -2.27
N ASP A 52 2.51 12.30 -3.50
CA ASP A 52 3.37 13.27 -4.17
C ASP A 52 2.68 14.62 -4.37
N VAL A 53 1.44 14.63 -4.86
CA VAL A 53 0.63 15.85 -5.04
C VAL A 53 0.44 16.54 -3.69
N MET A 54 0.10 15.78 -2.65
CA MET A 54 -0.10 16.32 -1.30
C MET A 54 1.20 16.89 -0.72
N ASN A 55 2.33 16.23 -0.96
CA ASN A 55 3.65 16.70 -0.54
C ASN A 55 4.05 17.99 -1.28
N ARG A 56 3.75 18.08 -2.57
CA ARG A 56 4.04 19.27 -3.38
C ARG A 56 3.24 20.48 -2.92
N VAL A 57 1.92 20.33 -2.84
CA VAL A 57 0.96 21.43 -2.61
C VAL A 57 0.90 21.83 -1.15
N TYR A 58 0.85 20.86 -0.23
CA TYR A 58 0.61 21.09 1.19
C TYR A 58 1.81 20.76 2.09
N GLY A 59 2.88 20.22 1.52
CA GLY A 59 4.12 19.89 2.23
C GLY A 59 4.12 18.53 2.92
N VAL A 60 5.28 18.19 3.48
CA VAL A 60 5.58 16.89 4.10
C VAL A 60 4.59 16.49 5.19
N SER A 61 4.17 17.45 6.04
CA SER A 61 3.25 17.17 7.15
C SER A 61 1.88 16.69 6.65
N ALA A 62 1.37 17.32 5.60
CA ALA A 62 0.10 16.93 4.99
C ALA A 62 0.21 15.57 4.29
N ALA A 63 1.29 15.33 3.54
CA ALA A 63 1.54 14.05 2.89
C ALA A 63 1.58 12.90 3.91
N ARG A 64 2.32 13.06 5.02
CA ARG A 64 2.35 12.06 6.10
C ARG A 64 0.98 11.76 6.67
N ARG A 65 0.12 12.77 6.88
CA ARG A 65 -1.26 12.55 7.36
C ARG A 65 -2.09 11.73 6.37
N VAL A 66 -1.93 11.98 5.07
CA VAL A 66 -2.61 11.21 4.02
C VAL A 66 -2.13 9.76 4.01
N VAL A 67 -0.82 9.53 4.12
CA VAL A 67 -0.24 8.19 4.27
C VAL A 67 -0.81 7.47 5.49
N PHE A 68 -0.84 8.11 6.66
CA PHE A 68 -1.41 7.49 7.87
C PHE A 68 -2.91 7.19 7.71
N ALA A 69 -3.67 8.05 7.05
CA ALA A 69 -5.08 7.78 6.77
C ALA A 69 -5.26 6.58 5.83
N GLY A 70 -4.44 6.48 4.78
CA GLY A 70 -4.40 5.32 3.89
C GLY A 70 -4.01 4.03 4.64
N PHE A 71 -3.01 4.10 5.52
CA PHE A 71 -2.58 2.98 6.35
C PHE A 71 -3.69 2.49 7.29
N ILE A 72 -4.37 3.40 7.99
CA ILE A 72 -5.52 3.06 8.85
C ILE A 72 -6.63 2.42 8.01
N MET A 73 -6.92 2.97 6.82
CA MET A 73 -7.91 2.38 5.93
C MET A 73 -7.50 0.98 5.46
N GLY A 74 -6.22 0.76 5.16
CA GLY A 74 -5.68 -0.55 4.80
C GLY A 74 -5.81 -1.57 5.93
N ILE A 75 -5.57 -1.16 7.19
CA ILE A 75 -5.82 -2.00 8.36
C ILE A 75 -7.31 -2.37 8.44
N ILE A 76 -8.21 -1.40 8.29
CA ILE A 76 -9.66 -1.67 8.32
C ILE A 76 -10.06 -2.65 7.21
N CYS A 77 -9.59 -2.43 5.97
CA CYS A 77 -9.82 -3.35 4.85
C CYS A 77 -9.28 -4.75 5.16
N SER A 78 -8.09 -4.86 5.74
CA SER A 78 -7.47 -6.14 6.09
C SER A 78 -8.24 -6.87 7.20
N LEU A 79 -8.70 -6.15 8.23
CA LEU A 79 -9.52 -6.69 9.30
C LEU A 79 -10.88 -7.18 8.80
N ILE A 80 -11.51 -6.46 7.86
CA ILE A 80 -12.75 -6.91 7.23
C ILE A 80 -12.47 -8.12 6.35
N GLY A 81 -11.44 -8.06 5.51
CA GLY A 81 -11.05 -9.14 4.60
C GLY A 81 -10.65 -10.43 5.33
N SER A 82 -10.08 -10.33 6.53
CA SER A 82 -9.75 -11.52 7.34
C SER A 82 -11.00 -12.21 7.91
N GLN A 83 -12.15 -11.54 7.98
CA GLN A 83 -13.42 -12.15 8.40
C GLN A 83 -14.20 -12.76 7.23
N ILE A 84 -13.84 -12.42 6.00
CA ILE A 84 -14.49 -12.97 4.79
C ILE A 84 -13.77 -14.26 4.41
N MET A 85 -14.45 -15.40 4.57
CA MET A 85 -13.93 -16.70 4.16
C MET A 85 -14.27 -16.97 2.69
N LEU A 86 -13.23 -17.18 1.88
CA LEU A 86 -13.32 -17.68 0.51
C LEU A 86 -13.12 -19.21 0.51
N GLU A 87 -13.15 -19.82 -0.68
CA GLU A 87 -13.01 -21.27 -0.87
C GLU A 87 -11.70 -21.83 -0.27
N TYR A 88 -10.63 -21.03 -0.27
CA TYR A 88 -9.28 -21.45 0.15
C TYR A 88 -8.78 -20.75 1.44
N GLY A 89 -9.67 -20.08 2.19
CA GLY A 89 -9.33 -19.40 3.45
C GLY A 89 -9.75 -17.93 3.50
N PRO A 90 -9.22 -17.13 4.44
CA PRO A 90 -9.56 -15.71 4.55
C PRO A 90 -9.18 -14.93 3.29
N ALA A 91 -10.02 -13.99 2.86
CA ALA A 91 -9.73 -13.12 1.72
C ALA A 91 -8.44 -12.29 1.92
N VAL A 92 -8.10 -11.98 3.18
CA VAL A 92 -6.82 -11.38 3.55
C VAL A 92 -6.19 -12.18 4.69
N PRO A 93 -5.22 -13.06 4.39
CA PRO A 93 -4.45 -13.77 5.41
C PRO A 93 -3.66 -12.80 6.30
N LEU A 94 -3.47 -13.16 7.58
CA LEU A 94 -2.76 -12.33 8.56
C LEU A 94 -1.38 -11.88 8.07
N ARG A 95 -0.64 -12.80 7.45
CA ARG A 95 0.69 -12.58 6.91
C ARG A 95 0.70 -11.55 5.78
N VAL A 96 -0.29 -11.63 4.89
CA VAL A 96 -0.51 -10.67 3.80
C VAL A 96 -0.89 -9.29 4.34
N ALA A 97 -1.74 -9.22 5.37
CA ALA A 97 -2.11 -7.97 6.03
C ALA A 97 -0.91 -7.26 6.68
N ILE A 98 -0.06 -8.01 7.38
CA ILE A 98 1.14 -7.46 8.02
C ILE A 98 2.18 -7.05 6.96
N GLY A 99 2.37 -7.87 5.93
CA GLY A 99 3.23 -7.55 4.80
C GLY A 99 2.79 -6.28 4.08
N SER A 100 1.51 -6.17 3.72
CA SER A 100 0.97 -5.01 3.01
C SER A 100 1.02 -3.74 3.85
N GLY A 101 0.64 -3.81 5.14
CA GLY A 101 0.70 -2.67 6.04
C GLY A 101 2.14 -2.16 6.25
N THR A 102 3.09 -3.08 6.45
CA THR A 102 4.51 -2.72 6.65
C THR A 102 5.12 -2.14 5.39
N ALA A 103 4.90 -2.79 4.24
CA ALA A 103 5.38 -2.32 2.94
C ALA A 103 4.84 -0.94 2.62
N PHE A 104 3.50 -0.76 2.69
CA PHE A 104 2.84 0.50 2.41
C PHE A 104 3.39 1.65 3.26
N LEU A 105 3.50 1.45 4.58
CA LEU A 105 3.93 2.52 5.49
C LEU A 105 5.39 2.93 5.23
N ILE A 106 6.29 1.95 5.09
CA ILE A 106 7.72 2.22 4.86
C ILE A 106 7.92 2.85 3.47
N ALA A 107 7.28 2.30 2.44
CA ALA A 107 7.38 2.80 1.07
C ALA A 107 6.87 4.23 0.95
N GLN A 108 5.67 4.51 1.45
CA GLN A 108 5.06 5.84 1.37
C GLN A 108 5.82 6.89 2.19
N LEU A 109 6.33 6.55 3.38
CA LEU A 109 7.14 7.49 4.17
C LEU A 109 8.50 7.77 3.50
N THR A 110 9.09 6.76 2.86
CA THR A 110 10.32 6.88 2.07
C THR A 110 10.09 7.76 0.85
N ASP A 111 9.01 7.53 0.12
CA ASP A 111 8.55 8.34 -1.00
C ASP A 111 8.42 9.82 -0.60
N VAL A 112 7.70 10.13 0.49
CA VAL A 112 7.58 11.50 1.01
C VAL A 112 8.93 12.14 1.29
N GLY A 113 9.87 11.38 1.85
CA GLY A 113 11.23 11.85 2.15
C GLY A 113 12.05 12.16 0.90
N ILE A 114 12.07 11.22 -0.05
CA ILE A 114 12.78 11.36 -1.33
C ILE A 114 12.17 12.49 -2.15
N PHE A 115 10.86 12.53 -2.30
CA PHE A 115 10.16 13.60 -3.01
C PHE A 115 10.53 14.96 -2.45
N ASN A 116 10.46 15.12 -1.12
CA ASN A 116 10.80 16.39 -0.48
C ASN A 116 12.27 16.77 -0.66
N ARG A 117 13.18 15.81 -0.77
CA ARG A 117 14.61 16.06 -1.03
C ARG A 117 14.88 16.58 -2.45
N PHE A 118 14.08 16.14 -3.43
CA PHE A 118 14.24 16.49 -4.84
C PHE A 118 13.23 17.55 -5.35
N ARG A 119 12.33 18.04 -4.50
CA ARG A 119 11.25 18.98 -4.89
C ARG A 119 11.75 20.30 -5.48
N SER A 120 12.97 20.74 -5.21
CA SER A 120 13.50 22.02 -5.72
C SER A 120 13.96 21.96 -7.19
N GLY A 121 14.09 20.75 -7.75
CA GLY A 121 14.51 20.55 -9.14
C GLY A 121 13.36 20.59 -10.16
N THR A 122 13.60 20.04 -11.34
CA THR A 122 12.59 19.85 -12.39
C THR A 122 11.40 19.05 -11.86
N TRP A 123 10.19 19.49 -12.20
CA TRP A 123 8.96 18.98 -11.58
C TRP A 123 8.83 17.46 -11.60
N TRP A 124 9.18 16.81 -12.71
CA TRP A 124 9.00 15.37 -12.93
C TRP A 124 10.06 14.51 -12.20
N ARG A 125 11.20 15.08 -11.80
CA ARG A 125 12.28 14.31 -11.18
C ARG A 125 11.90 13.81 -9.80
N ALA A 126 11.29 14.68 -9.00
CA ALA A 126 10.85 14.34 -7.66
C ALA A 126 9.87 13.14 -7.65
N PRO A 127 8.72 13.19 -8.36
CA PRO A 127 7.75 12.09 -8.36
C PRO A 127 8.28 10.82 -9.01
N LEU A 128 9.08 10.92 -10.09
CA LEU A 128 9.62 9.74 -10.75
C LEU A 128 10.59 8.98 -9.85
N ILE A 129 11.53 9.67 -9.20
CA ILE A 129 12.52 9.04 -8.32
C ILE A 129 11.86 8.53 -7.04
N SER A 130 10.98 9.32 -6.42
CA SER A 130 10.33 8.93 -5.17
C SER A 130 9.41 7.72 -5.37
N THR A 131 8.54 7.77 -6.40
CA THR A 131 7.61 6.68 -6.69
C THR A 131 8.35 5.42 -7.13
N LEU A 132 9.40 5.51 -7.95
CA LEU A 132 10.18 4.34 -8.37
C LEU A 132 10.85 3.65 -7.18
N VAL A 133 11.51 4.41 -6.31
CA VAL A 133 12.15 3.84 -5.12
C VAL A 133 11.11 3.32 -4.12
N GLY A 134 10.02 4.07 -3.92
CA GLY A 134 8.92 3.71 -3.03
C GLY A 134 8.25 2.41 -3.47
N SER A 135 7.85 2.30 -4.74
CA SER A 135 7.21 1.10 -5.28
C SER A 135 8.13 -0.13 -5.31
N ALA A 136 9.42 0.04 -5.61
CA ALA A 136 10.39 -1.04 -5.53
C ALA A 136 10.57 -1.54 -4.09
N LEU A 137 10.64 -0.62 -3.13
CA LEU A 137 10.73 -0.94 -1.71
C LEU A 137 9.47 -1.63 -1.19
N ASP A 138 8.30 -1.13 -1.59
CA ASP A 138 7.00 -1.72 -1.29
C ASP A 138 6.93 -3.18 -1.77
N THR A 139 7.24 -3.40 -3.04
CA THR A 139 7.26 -4.72 -3.66
C THR A 139 8.23 -5.66 -2.93
N ALA A 140 9.47 -5.21 -2.70
CA ALA A 140 10.47 -6.01 -2.01
C ALA A 140 10.02 -6.40 -0.60
N LEU A 141 9.52 -5.46 0.19
CA LEU A 141 9.04 -5.71 1.55
C LEU A 141 7.79 -6.59 1.57
N PHE A 142 6.83 -6.31 0.69
CA PHE A 142 5.59 -7.07 0.59
C PHE A 142 5.87 -8.53 0.27
N PHE A 143 6.58 -8.82 -0.83
CA PHE A 143 6.86 -10.20 -1.21
C PHE A 143 7.75 -10.91 -0.19
N THR A 144 8.70 -10.20 0.43
CA THR A 144 9.55 -10.79 1.48
C THR A 144 8.74 -11.16 2.72
N ILE A 145 7.88 -10.27 3.22
CA ILE A 145 7.14 -10.50 4.46
C ILE A 145 5.93 -11.42 4.23
N ALA A 146 5.20 -11.21 3.13
CA ALA A 146 3.95 -11.91 2.84
C ALA A 146 4.18 -13.31 2.26
N PHE A 147 5.21 -13.50 1.43
CA PHE A 147 5.39 -14.71 0.61
C PHE A 147 6.74 -15.42 0.75
N SER A 148 7.72 -14.91 1.50
CA SER A 148 8.98 -15.68 1.70
C SER A 148 8.75 -16.89 2.60
N ALA A 149 9.29 -18.08 2.26
CA ALA A 149 9.27 -19.22 3.18
C ALA A 149 10.20 -19.05 4.41
N THR A 150 11.13 -18.10 4.37
CA THR A 150 12.13 -17.90 5.44
C THR A 150 11.62 -17.12 6.65
N VAL A 151 10.47 -16.45 6.54
CA VAL A 151 9.91 -15.60 7.60
C VAL A 151 8.86 -16.40 8.40
N ALA A 152 9.31 -17.25 9.32
CA ALA A 152 8.45 -18.21 10.05
C ALA A 152 7.78 -17.65 11.32
N ILE A 153 7.46 -16.36 11.37
CA ILE A 153 6.95 -15.69 12.60
C ILE A 153 5.41 -15.70 12.74
N PHE A 154 4.67 -16.13 11.71
CA PHE A 154 3.22 -15.98 11.63
C PHE A 154 2.42 -17.22 12.07
N GLY A 155 3.10 -18.38 12.18
CA GLY A 155 2.48 -19.64 12.59
C GLY A 155 1.87 -20.44 11.44
N ALA A 156 1.58 -21.71 11.70
CA ALA A 156 1.18 -22.69 10.68
C ALA A 156 -0.09 -22.31 9.92
N ASP A 157 -1.11 -21.76 10.60
CA ASP A 157 -2.38 -21.39 9.96
C ASP A 157 -2.21 -20.24 8.96
N ALA A 158 -1.38 -19.25 9.30
CA ALA A 158 -1.10 -18.12 8.43
C ALA A 158 -0.23 -18.51 7.22
N ASP A 159 0.70 -19.46 7.42
CA ASP A 159 1.56 -20.00 6.37
C ASP A 159 0.77 -20.92 5.42
N ALA A 160 -0.16 -21.72 5.94
CA ALA A 160 -1.04 -22.58 5.13
C ALA A 160 -1.91 -21.76 4.16
N ALA A 161 -2.35 -20.56 4.55
CA ALA A 161 -3.16 -19.70 3.69
C ALA A 161 -2.40 -19.15 2.45
N ILE A 162 -1.07 -19.21 2.44
CA ILE A 162 -0.21 -18.74 1.34
C ILE A 162 0.72 -19.83 0.78
N SER A 163 0.56 -21.08 1.22
CA SER A 163 1.46 -22.18 0.85
C SER A 163 1.48 -22.46 -0.65
N TRP A 164 0.38 -22.16 -1.35
CA TRP A 164 0.28 -22.22 -2.81
C TRP A 164 1.38 -21.41 -3.52
N ALA A 165 1.89 -20.34 -2.90
CA ALA A 165 2.95 -19.50 -3.45
C ALA A 165 4.34 -20.15 -3.34
N TRP A 166 4.47 -21.23 -2.56
CA TRP A 166 5.72 -21.97 -2.36
C TRP A 166 5.79 -23.26 -3.16
N GLU A 167 4.67 -23.67 -3.75
CA GLU A 167 4.61 -24.86 -4.58
C GLU A 167 5.43 -24.67 -5.85
N ALA A 168 6.07 -25.75 -6.30
CA ALA A 168 6.79 -25.72 -7.56
C ALA A 168 5.78 -25.51 -8.70
N VAL A 169 5.97 -24.45 -9.48
CA VAL A 169 5.16 -24.21 -10.68
C VAL A 169 5.46 -25.34 -11.67
N PRO A 170 4.45 -26.05 -12.20
CA PRO A 170 4.70 -27.07 -13.21
C PRO A 170 5.23 -26.37 -14.46
N PHE A 171 6.53 -26.52 -14.72
CA PHE A 171 7.17 -26.15 -15.98
C PHE A 171 7.53 -27.40 -16.77
#